data_AF-A0A9Q3D4W1-F1
#
_entry.id   AF-A0A9Q3D4W1-F1
#
_cell.length_a   1.000
_cell.length_b   1.000
_cell.length_c   1.000
_cell.angle_alpha   90.00
_cell.angle_beta   90.00
_cell.angle_gamma   90.00
#
_symmetry.space_group_name_H-M   'P 1'
#
loop_
_entity.id
_entity.type
_entity.pdbx_description
1 polymer ?
#
loop_
_entity_poly.entity_id
_entity_poly.type
_entity_poly.pdbx_seq_one_letter_code
_entity_poly.pdbx_strand_id
1 'polypeptide(L)'
;MYGIDIYNSKNRHITIGTNKEKKFSLDIYQVSTHEPLKELLNKFRAGQFSTTLTNKKKTKFIENAEKDRPAFAIGEEPLGKIKGHDIELYLDVEIPYPPMLRRPPYPASPETRKKIEKHINELLNMDVIQKIGQNEIVEITTPVLITWHDGKSRLCGDLRALNNYTKADRYPIPRIPHSLDKLAKAKYITKMDCMKGFDQNGVKPNSMKLLIIICHMGI
;
A
#
# COMPACT_ATOMS: atom_id res chain seq x y z
N MET A 1 -21.53 -16.38 -16.43
CA MET A 1 -21.70 -15.56 -15.21
C MET A 1 -20.36 -15.56 -14.48
N TYR A 2 -19.75 -14.39 -14.32
CA TYR A 2 -18.48 -14.26 -13.58
C TYR A 2 -18.84 -13.87 -12.14
N GLY A 3 -18.47 -14.71 -11.17
CA GLY A 3 -18.63 -14.41 -9.75
C GLY A 3 -17.27 -14.10 -9.15
N ILE A 4 -17.13 -12.93 -8.53
CA ILE A 4 -15.98 -12.61 -7.69
C ILE A 4 -16.45 -12.84 -6.26
N ASP A 5 -15.88 -13.84 -5.60
CA ASP A 5 -16.20 -14.12 -4.20
C ASP A 5 -15.34 -13.21 -3.31
N ILE A 6 -15.99 -12.27 -2.63
CA ILE A 6 -15.33 -11.21 -1.84
C ILE A 6 -15.38 -11.56 -0.34
N TYR A 7 -16.02 -12.68 0.04
CA TYR A 7 -16.20 -13.05 1.44
C TYR A 7 -15.18 -14.09 1.89
N ASN A 8 -14.16 -13.59 2.60
CA ASN A 8 -13.50 -14.27 3.71
C ASN A 8 -12.85 -15.64 3.44
N SER A 9 -11.90 -15.69 2.50
CA SER A 9 -10.89 -16.76 2.47
C SER A 9 -9.49 -16.16 2.35
N LYS A 10 -8.54 -16.69 3.14
CA LYS A 10 -7.11 -16.31 3.18
C LYS A 10 -6.39 -16.36 1.82
N ASN A 11 -7.02 -16.89 0.78
CA ASN A 11 -6.56 -16.82 -0.60
C ASN A 11 -7.66 -16.23 -1.50
N ARG A 12 -7.29 -15.26 -2.34
CA ARG A 12 -8.16 -14.65 -3.36
C ARG A 12 -8.30 -15.64 -4.52
N HIS A 13 -9.48 -16.21 -4.71
CA HIS A 13 -9.76 -17.10 -5.83
C HIS A 13 -10.59 -16.39 -6.90
N ILE A 14 -10.32 -16.70 -8.17
CA ILE A 14 -11.10 -16.25 -9.33
C ILE A 14 -11.66 -17.50 -10.01
N THR A 15 -12.98 -17.57 -10.17
CA THR A 15 -13.64 -18.68 -10.87
C THR A 15 -14.06 -18.20 -12.27
N ILE A 16 -13.71 -18.98 -13.30
CA ILE A 16 -14.07 -18.70 -14.69
C ILE A 16 -14.95 -19.86 -15.19
N GLY A 17 -16.23 -19.57 -15.45
CA GLY A 17 -17.23 -20.54 -15.90
C GLY A 17 -18.15 -21.06 -14.78
N THR A 18 -19.07 -21.97 -15.12
CA THR A 18 -20.09 -22.53 -14.21
C THR A 18 -19.54 -23.56 -13.23
N ASN A 19 -18.27 -23.98 -13.38
CA ASN A 19 -17.70 -25.08 -12.62
C ASN A 19 -16.88 -24.56 -11.42
N LYS A 20 -17.41 -24.76 -10.20
CA LYS A 20 -16.87 -24.22 -8.93
C LYS A 20 -15.60 -24.93 -8.41
N GLU A 21 -15.12 -25.95 -9.11
CA GLU A 21 -14.05 -26.83 -8.62
C GLU A 21 -12.63 -26.43 -9.03
N LYS A 22 -12.45 -25.55 -10.04
CA LYS A 22 -11.12 -25.08 -10.44
C LYS A 22 -10.71 -23.82 -9.64
N LYS A 23 -9.92 -24.02 -8.58
CA LYS A 23 -9.31 -22.96 -7.78
C LYS A 23 -7.82 -22.84 -8.12
N PHE A 24 -7.35 -21.63 -8.41
CA PHE A 24 -5.92 -21.34 -8.59
C PHE A 24 -5.34 -20.73 -7.31
N SER A 25 -4.17 -21.19 -6.87
CA SER A 25 -3.39 -20.63 -5.75
C SER A 25 -2.07 -20.03 -6.26
N LEU A 26 -1.56 -19.03 -5.53
CA LEU A 26 -0.32 -18.31 -5.82
C LEU A 26 0.63 -18.52 -4.65
N ASP A 27 1.66 -19.36 -4.83
CA ASP A 27 2.77 -19.48 -3.89
C ASP A 27 3.81 -18.39 -4.15
N ILE A 28 4.26 -17.74 -3.07
CA ILE A 28 5.23 -16.64 -3.10
C ILE A 28 6.52 -17.11 -2.42
N TYR A 29 7.59 -17.26 -3.18
CA TYR A 29 8.95 -17.43 -2.67
C TYR A 29 9.79 -16.16 -2.85
N GLN A 30 10.59 -15.82 -1.83
CA GLN A 30 11.59 -14.74 -1.79
C GLN A 30 12.75 -14.99 -2.75
N VAL A 31 13.40 -13.93 -3.29
CA VAL A 31 14.88 -13.78 -3.44
C VAL A 31 15.23 -12.29 -3.62
N SER A 32 16.40 -11.88 -3.09
CA SER A 32 17.01 -10.54 -3.15
C SER A 32 18.00 -10.31 -4.31
N THR A 33 18.38 -9.04 -4.47
CA THR A 33 19.62 -8.42 -5.01
C THR A 33 19.83 -8.25 -6.53
N HIS A 34 19.72 -6.97 -6.94
CA HIS A 34 20.54 -6.17 -7.87
C HIS A 34 20.63 -6.50 -9.38
N GLU A 35 19.75 -5.89 -10.19
CA GLU A 35 20.05 -5.04 -11.39
C GLU A 35 18.73 -4.50 -12.00
N PRO A 36 18.44 -3.18 -12.02
CA PRO A 36 17.07 -2.67 -12.17
C PRO A 36 16.38 -2.94 -13.53
N LEU A 37 17.15 -3.23 -14.59
CA LEU A 37 16.60 -3.46 -15.95
C LEU A 37 16.41 -4.95 -16.28
N LYS A 38 17.41 -5.80 -16.01
CA LYS A 38 17.29 -7.26 -16.18
C LYS A 38 16.31 -7.87 -15.19
N GLU A 39 16.21 -7.33 -13.99
CA GLU A 39 15.33 -7.83 -12.94
C GLU A 39 13.85 -7.48 -13.22
N LEU A 40 13.55 -6.30 -13.77
CA LEU A 40 12.21 -5.95 -14.27
C LEU A 40 11.80 -6.90 -15.40
N LEU A 41 12.70 -7.12 -16.37
CA LEU A 41 12.48 -8.06 -17.47
C LEU A 41 12.30 -9.50 -16.96
N ASN A 42 13.06 -9.92 -15.95
CA ASN A 42 12.94 -11.24 -15.35
C ASN A 42 11.69 -11.37 -14.47
N LYS A 43 11.25 -10.32 -13.76
CA LYS A 43 10.00 -10.28 -13.00
C LYS A 43 8.77 -10.22 -13.90
N PHE A 44 8.84 -9.51 -15.03
CA PHE A 44 7.81 -9.59 -16.07
C PHE A 44 7.82 -10.97 -16.74
N ARG A 45 8.98 -11.51 -17.11
CA ARG A 45 9.12 -12.88 -17.67
C ARG A 45 8.65 -13.97 -16.72
N ALA A 46 8.87 -13.80 -15.41
CA ALA A 46 8.37 -14.65 -14.32
C ALA A 46 6.95 -14.29 -13.88
N GLY A 47 6.38 -13.21 -14.43
CA GLY A 47 4.99 -12.86 -14.25
C GLY A 47 4.12 -13.98 -14.81
N GLN A 48 2.99 -14.24 -14.14
CA GLN A 48 1.99 -15.19 -14.64
C GLN A 48 1.28 -14.60 -15.87
N PHE A 49 1.98 -14.55 -17.00
CA PHE A 49 1.32 -14.36 -18.27
C PHE A 49 0.36 -15.53 -18.48
N SER A 50 -0.86 -15.23 -18.91
CA SER A 50 -1.81 -16.26 -19.33
C SER A 50 -1.15 -17.24 -20.31
N THR A 51 -1.45 -18.52 -20.15
CA THR A 51 -0.99 -19.59 -21.05
C THR A 51 -1.46 -19.38 -22.49
N THR A 52 -2.50 -18.57 -22.69
CA THR A 52 -3.07 -18.21 -24.00
C THR A 52 -2.24 -17.16 -24.77
N LEU A 53 -1.26 -16.51 -24.13
CA LEU A 53 -0.44 -15.48 -24.78
C LEU A 53 0.75 -16.09 -25.54
N THR A 54 0.83 -15.80 -26.85
CA THR A 54 1.99 -16.14 -27.68
C THR A 54 3.23 -15.36 -27.23
N ASN A 55 4.42 -15.96 -27.39
CA ASN A 55 5.71 -15.32 -27.04
C ASN A 55 5.89 -13.94 -27.70
N LYS A 56 5.49 -13.78 -28.97
CA LYS A 56 5.53 -12.49 -29.67
C LYS A 56 4.71 -11.39 -28.98
N LYS A 57 3.56 -11.74 -28.39
CA LYS A 57 2.71 -10.79 -27.64
C LYS A 57 3.33 -10.42 -26.29
N LYS A 58 3.96 -11.39 -25.62
CA LYS A 58 4.68 -11.17 -24.36
C LYS A 58 5.86 -10.20 -24.56
N THR A 59 6.68 -10.42 -25.59
CA THR A 59 7.80 -9.53 -25.91
C THR A 59 7.33 -8.10 -26.19
N LYS A 60 6.28 -7.95 -27.00
CA LYS A 60 5.71 -6.64 -27.33
C LYS A 60 5.13 -5.91 -26.10
N PHE A 61 4.57 -6.65 -25.14
CA PHE A 61 4.12 -6.06 -23.88
C PHE A 61 5.30 -5.54 -23.06
N ILE A 62 6.38 -6.33 -22.96
CA ILE A 62 7.59 -5.94 -22.23
C ILE A 62 8.23 -4.70 -22.87
N GLU A 63 8.34 -4.65 -24.19
CA GLU A 63 8.83 -3.46 -24.93
C GLU A 63 8.00 -2.21 -24.61
N ASN A 64 6.66 -2.34 -24.57
CA ASN A 64 5.79 -1.23 -24.22
C ASN A 64 5.95 -0.82 -22.74
N ALA A 65 6.09 -1.78 -21.83
CA ALA A 65 6.30 -1.52 -20.41
C ALA A 65 7.66 -0.84 -20.15
N GLU A 66 8.67 -1.16 -20.97
CA GLU A 66 9.97 -0.50 -20.94
C GLU A 66 9.89 0.94 -21.47
N LYS A 67 9.13 1.17 -22.56
CA LYS A 67 8.90 2.52 -23.07
C LYS A 67 8.26 3.43 -22.02
N ASP A 68 7.27 2.92 -21.29
CA ASP A 68 6.55 3.65 -20.23
C ASP A 68 7.07 3.28 -18.83
N ARG A 69 8.38 3.02 -18.71
CA ARG A 69 9.04 2.63 -17.45
C ARG A 69 8.66 3.42 -16.20
N PRO A 70 8.57 4.77 -16.21
CA PRO A 70 8.23 5.51 -15.00
C PRO A 70 6.80 5.26 -14.49
N ALA A 71 5.91 4.67 -15.30
CA ALA A 71 4.56 4.32 -14.88
C ALA A 71 4.49 3.00 -14.08
N PHE A 72 5.55 2.18 -14.12
CA PHE A 72 5.59 0.87 -13.48
C PHE A 72 6.56 0.87 -12.30
N ALA A 73 6.03 0.60 -11.10
CA ALA A 73 6.83 0.46 -9.89
C ALA A 73 7.21 -1.01 -9.65
N ILE A 74 8.46 -1.24 -9.27
CA ILE A 74 8.91 -2.52 -8.70
C ILE A 74 9.21 -2.30 -7.24
N GLY A 75 8.67 -3.18 -6.38
CA GLY A 75 9.01 -3.48 -4.98
C GLY A 75 9.88 -2.51 -4.17
N GLU A 76 11.09 -2.22 -4.63
CA GLU A 76 12.18 -1.55 -3.89
C GLU A 76 12.52 -0.15 -4.42
N GLU A 77 11.84 0.33 -5.47
CA GLU A 77 12.04 1.68 -6.00
C GLU A 77 11.34 2.74 -5.14
N PRO A 78 11.88 3.97 -5.07
CA PRO A 78 11.19 5.07 -4.40
C PRO A 78 9.81 5.26 -5.03
N LEU A 79 8.81 5.42 -4.16
CA LEU A 79 7.44 5.55 -4.63
C LEU A 79 7.28 6.87 -5.40
N GLY A 80 6.48 6.84 -6.45
CA GLY A 80 6.05 8.06 -7.12
C GLY A 80 5.22 8.92 -6.16
N LYS A 81 5.37 10.24 -6.24
CA LYS A 81 4.52 11.21 -5.54
C LYS A 81 3.49 11.80 -6.51
N ILE A 82 2.23 11.86 -6.09
CA ILE A 82 1.17 12.55 -6.85
C ILE A 82 1.45 14.05 -6.83
N LYS A 83 1.56 14.67 -8.02
CA LYS A 83 1.83 16.10 -8.15
C LYS A 83 0.53 16.90 -8.04
N GLY A 84 0.55 17.97 -7.25
CA GLY A 84 -0.59 18.89 -7.09
C GLY A 84 -1.72 18.37 -6.19
N HIS A 85 -1.52 17.24 -5.52
CA HIS A 85 -2.48 16.68 -4.58
C HIS A 85 -1.77 16.31 -3.27
N ASP A 86 -1.62 17.31 -2.40
CA ASP A 86 -1.15 17.10 -1.04
C ASP A 86 -2.36 17.15 -0.08
N ILE A 87 -2.46 16.14 0.77
CA ILE A 87 -3.53 15.97 1.75
C ILE A 87 -3.31 16.94 2.90
N GLU A 88 -4.40 17.57 3.33
CA GLU A 88 -4.47 18.42 4.52
C GLU A 88 -5.49 17.83 5.48
N LEU A 89 -5.06 17.65 6.73
CA LEU A 89 -5.86 17.12 7.82
C LEU A 89 -6.34 18.27 8.70
N TYR A 90 -7.62 18.22 9.06
CA TYR A 90 -8.26 19.16 9.96
C TYR A 90 -8.72 18.41 11.20
N LEU A 91 -8.37 18.91 12.39
CA LEU A 91 -8.85 18.38 13.65
C LEU A 91 -10.00 19.24 14.18
N ASP A 92 -10.93 18.61 14.88
CA ASP A 92 -12.05 19.27 15.59
C ASP A 92 -11.63 19.79 16.98
N VAL A 93 -10.33 19.73 17.30
CA VAL A 93 -9.74 20.17 18.57
C VAL A 93 -8.57 21.09 18.32
N GLU A 94 -8.39 22.05 19.23
CA GLU A 94 -7.29 23.01 19.22
C GLU A 94 -6.21 22.65 20.26
N ILE A 95 -5.08 23.35 20.21
CA ILE A 95 -3.99 23.20 21.16
C ILE A 95 -4.39 23.89 22.48
N PRO A 96 -4.17 23.29 23.66
CA PRO A 96 -3.48 22.01 23.89
C PRO A 96 -4.35 20.80 23.51
N TYR A 97 -3.76 19.87 22.75
CA TYR A 97 -4.45 18.67 22.33
C TYR A 97 -4.82 17.75 23.52
N PRO A 98 -5.93 16.98 23.41
CA PRO A 98 -6.30 15.98 24.39
C PRO A 98 -5.16 14.97 24.66
N PRO A 99 -4.92 14.54 25.92
CA PRO A 99 -3.88 13.57 26.25
C PRO A 99 -3.99 12.25 25.47
N MET A 100 -5.18 11.88 25.01
CA MET A 100 -5.42 10.69 24.19
C MET A 100 -4.70 10.71 22.84
N LEU A 101 -4.33 11.88 22.32
CA LEU A 101 -3.58 12.02 21.07
C LEU A 101 -2.07 11.81 21.25
N ARG A 102 -1.56 11.83 22.50
CA ARG A 102 -0.15 11.58 22.82
C ARG A 102 0.03 10.22 23.48
N ARG A 103 0.10 9.18 22.65
CA ARG A 103 0.13 7.79 23.11
C ARG A 103 1.56 7.24 23.19
N PRO A 104 1.90 6.44 24.21
CA PRO A 104 3.21 5.78 24.29
C PRO A 104 3.32 4.64 23.27
N PRO A 105 4.54 4.22 22.91
CA PRO A 105 4.73 3.06 22.04
C PRO A 105 4.20 1.79 22.73
N TYR A 106 3.65 0.88 21.94
CA TYR A 106 3.21 -0.40 22.49
C TYR A 106 4.40 -1.27 22.89
N PRO A 107 4.29 -2.04 23.99
CA PRO A 107 5.28 -3.05 24.31
C PRO A 107 5.26 -4.14 23.24
N ALA A 108 6.45 -4.54 22.79
CA ALA A 108 6.62 -5.50 21.71
C ALA A 108 7.69 -6.54 22.07
N SER A 109 7.44 -7.80 21.72
CA SER A 109 8.42 -8.88 21.88
C SER A 109 9.69 -8.60 21.05
N PRO A 110 10.86 -9.17 21.40
CA PRO A 110 12.08 -8.98 20.62
C PRO A 110 11.93 -9.33 19.14
N GLU A 111 11.15 -10.37 18.82
CA GLU A 111 10.85 -10.73 17.43
C GLU A 111 10.00 -9.66 16.72
N THR A 112 8.96 -9.16 17.42
CA THR A 112 8.10 -8.10 16.88
C THR A 112 8.88 -6.81 16.64
N ARG A 113 9.79 -6.45 17.55
CA ARG A 113 10.68 -5.29 17.42
C ARG A 113 11.55 -5.37 16.15
N LYS A 114 12.14 -6.54 15.88
CA LYS A 114 12.92 -6.78 14.64
C LYS A 114 12.05 -6.59 13.39
N LYS A 115 10.77 -7.00 13.42
CA LYS A 115 9.85 -6.79 12.30
C LYS A 115 9.49 -5.31 12.15
N ILE A 116 9.22 -4.60 13.24
CA ILE A 116 8.97 -3.15 13.22
C ILE A 116 10.16 -2.41 12.60
N GLU A 117 11.38 -2.66 13.09
CA GLU A 117 12.62 -2.09 12.56
C GLU A 117 12.77 -2.34 11.06
N LYS A 118 12.50 -3.57 10.61
CA LYS A 118 12.54 -3.91 9.18
C LYS A 118 11.58 -3.04 8.36
N HIS A 119 10.31 -2.96 8.75
CA HIS A 119 9.31 -2.15 8.03
C HIS A 119 9.62 -0.65 8.07
N ILE A 120 10.09 -0.14 9.21
CA ILE A 120 10.49 1.27 9.34
C ILE A 120 11.66 1.59 8.40
N ASN A 121 12.69 0.74 8.36
CA ASN A 121 13.82 0.94 7.45
C ASN A 121 13.40 0.85 5.97
N GLU A 122 12.47 -0.05 5.62
CA GLU A 122 11.91 -0.12 4.28
C GLU A 122 11.18 1.19 3.89
N LEU A 123 10.38 1.76 4.80
CA LEU A 123 9.67 3.02 4.56
C LEU A 123 10.62 4.23 4.48
N LEU A 124 11.70 4.24 5.29
CA LEU A 124 12.76 5.25 5.21
C LEU A 124 13.49 5.18 3.86
N ASN A 125 13.84 3.98 3.40
CA ASN A 125 14.52 3.78 2.12
C ASN A 125 13.63 4.17 0.92
N MET A 126 12.31 4.05 1.06
CA MET A 126 11.33 4.45 0.06
C MET A 126 10.95 5.94 0.11
N ASP A 127 11.54 6.71 1.04
CA ASP A 127 11.24 8.14 1.28
C ASP A 127 9.76 8.40 1.62
N VAL A 128 9.11 7.44 2.27
CA VAL A 128 7.69 7.56 2.71
C VAL A 128 7.60 8.22 4.08
N ILE A 129 8.57 7.93 4.95
CA ILE A 129 8.67 8.49 6.29
C ILE A 129 10.04 9.11 6.48
N GLN A 130 10.15 10.04 7.44
CA GLN A 130 11.41 10.63 7.86
C GLN A 130 11.53 10.62 9.38
N LYS A 131 12.76 10.67 9.88
CA LYS A 131 13.01 10.88 11.30
C LYS A 131 12.73 12.34 11.66
N ILE A 132 12.16 12.55 12.83
CA ILE A 132 11.84 13.88 13.34
C ILE A 132 13.13 14.58 13.80
N GLY A 133 13.23 15.88 13.51
CA GLY A 133 14.36 16.71 13.94
C GLY A 133 14.39 16.92 15.46
N GLN A 134 15.59 17.10 16.03
CA GLN A 134 15.77 17.31 17.48
C GLN A 134 15.01 18.52 18.04
N ASN A 135 14.70 19.51 17.19
CA ASN A 135 14.04 20.76 17.58
C ASN A 135 12.53 20.78 17.27
N GLU A 136 11.97 19.68 16.78
CA GLU A 136 10.55 19.60 16.46
C GLU A 136 9.71 19.25 17.70
N ILE A 137 8.61 19.98 17.87
CA ILE A 137 7.70 19.79 19.00
C ILE A 137 6.74 18.64 18.67
N VAL A 138 6.78 17.59 19.49
CA VAL A 138 5.89 16.42 19.33
C VAL A 138 4.70 16.53 20.27
N GLU A 139 3.55 16.91 19.70
CA GLU A 139 2.29 17.06 20.44
C GLU A 139 1.39 15.83 20.33
N ILE A 140 1.46 15.13 19.20
CA ILE A 140 0.65 13.94 18.87
C ILE A 140 1.59 12.78 18.57
N THR A 141 1.25 11.58 19.03
CA THR A 141 2.01 10.36 18.74
C THR A 141 1.08 9.17 18.51
N THR A 142 1.29 8.49 17.38
CA THR A 142 0.55 7.29 16.99
C THR A 142 1.42 6.04 17.18
N PRO A 143 1.05 5.12 18.08
CA PRO A 143 1.84 3.93 18.31
C PRO A 143 1.66 2.95 17.14
N VAL A 144 2.76 2.29 16.77
CA VAL A 144 2.74 1.26 15.73
C VAL A 144 2.76 -0.14 16.32
N LEU A 145 2.16 -1.09 15.60
CA LEU A 145 2.18 -2.50 15.91
C LEU A 145 2.34 -3.34 14.64
N ILE A 146 2.68 -4.61 14.83
CA ILE A 146 2.67 -5.59 13.74
C ILE A 146 1.35 -6.33 13.74
N THR A 147 0.69 -6.35 12.58
CA THR A 147 -0.43 -7.25 12.31
C THR A 147 0.03 -8.36 11.37
N TRP A 148 -0.48 -9.57 11.58
CA TRP A 148 -0.17 -10.71 10.74
C TRP A 148 -1.34 -11.03 9.83
N HIS A 149 -1.06 -11.24 8.56
CA HIS A 149 -2.05 -11.64 7.58
C HIS A 149 -1.41 -12.56 6.55
N ASP A 150 -1.96 -13.76 6.40
CA ASP A 150 -1.47 -14.82 5.49
C ASP A 150 0.05 -15.05 5.61
N GLY A 151 0.55 -15.15 6.85
CA GLY A 151 1.97 -15.38 7.12
C GLY A 151 2.88 -14.17 6.89
N LYS A 152 2.33 -13.03 6.44
CA LYS A 152 3.08 -11.78 6.27
C LYS A 152 2.80 -10.80 7.41
N SER A 153 3.86 -10.21 7.95
CA SER A 153 3.79 -9.10 8.90
C SER A 153 3.50 -7.78 8.16
N ARG A 154 2.64 -6.93 8.72
CA ARG A 154 2.40 -5.57 8.26
C ARG A 154 2.55 -4.60 9.43
N LEU A 155 3.23 -3.47 9.19
CA LEU A 155 3.26 -2.36 10.14
C LEU A 155 1.92 -1.62 10.10
N CYS A 156 1.33 -1.36 11.26
CA CYS A 156 0.06 -0.64 11.38
C CYS A 156 0.17 0.44 12.46
N GLY A 157 -0.10 1.69 12.09
CA GLY A 157 -0.29 2.78 13.05
C GLY A 157 -1.70 2.75 13.64
N ASP A 158 -1.81 2.87 14.95
CA ASP A 158 -3.11 2.92 15.63
C ASP A 158 -3.70 4.33 15.64
N LEU A 159 -4.26 4.72 14.48
CA LEU A 159 -4.84 6.05 14.23
C LEU A 159 -6.23 6.24 14.86
N ARG A 160 -6.74 5.30 15.66
CA ARG A 160 -8.11 5.40 16.21
C ARG A 160 -8.32 6.65 17.05
N ALA A 161 -7.34 7.01 17.87
CA ALA A 161 -7.41 8.23 18.67
C ALA A 161 -7.43 9.47 17.76
N LEU A 162 -6.55 9.53 16.76
CA LEU A 162 -6.50 10.64 15.81
C LEU A 162 -7.82 10.78 15.04
N ASN A 163 -8.32 9.66 14.48
CA ASN A 163 -9.54 9.64 13.67
C ASN A 163 -10.78 10.12 14.43
N ASN A 164 -10.85 9.96 15.76
CA ASN A 164 -11.98 10.48 16.55
C ASN A 164 -12.02 12.01 16.62
N TYR A 165 -10.88 12.66 16.40
CA TYR A 165 -10.74 14.11 16.42
C TYR A 165 -10.51 14.68 15.02
N THR A 166 -10.47 13.86 13.97
CA THR A 166 -10.27 14.31 12.59
C THR A 166 -11.62 14.63 11.96
N LYS A 167 -11.75 15.82 11.38
CA LYS A 167 -12.91 16.22 10.61
C LYS A 167 -13.09 15.30 9.41
N ALA A 168 -14.23 14.62 9.33
CA ALA A 168 -14.50 13.68 8.26
C ALA A 168 -14.61 14.38 6.89
N ASP A 169 -13.79 13.93 5.93
CA ASP A 169 -13.93 14.30 4.53
C ASP A 169 -15.00 13.44 3.85
N ARG A 170 -15.99 14.09 3.21
CA ARG A 170 -17.09 13.41 2.50
C ARG A 170 -16.78 13.34 1.01
N TYR A 171 -15.67 12.72 0.65
CA TYR A 171 -15.36 12.46 -0.74
C TYR A 171 -16.28 11.36 -1.30
N PRO A 172 -17.00 11.60 -2.41
CA PRO A 172 -17.96 10.64 -2.94
C PRO A 172 -17.24 9.43 -3.56
N ILE A 173 -17.28 8.29 -2.89
CA ILE A 173 -16.81 7.03 -3.47
C ILE A 173 -17.88 6.52 -4.46
N PRO A 174 -17.53 6.27 -5.73
CA PRO A 174 -18.49 5.79 -6.71
C PRO A 174 -19.02 4.41 -6.30
N ARG A 175 -20.34 4.22 -6.43
CA ARG A 175 -20.98 2.93 -6.13
C ARG A 175 -20.56 1.88 -7.17
N ILE A 176 -20.27 0.68 -6.68
CA ILE A 176 -19.81 -0.45 -7.52
C ILE A 176 -20.72 -0.70 -8.74
N PRO A 177 -22.06 -0.74 -8.64
CA PRO A 177 -22.92 -1.01 -9.80
C PRO A 177 -22.75 0.00 -10.94
N HIS A 178 -22.61 1.29 -10.61
CA HIS A 178 -22.42 2.34 -11.61
C HIS A 178 -21.09 2.16 -12.38
N SER A 179 -20.05 1.71 -11.69
CA SER A 179 -18.77 1.38 -12.32
C SER A 179 -18.87 0.14 -13.21
N LEU A 180 -19.67 -0.86 -12.82
CA LEU A 180 -19.88 -2.09 -13.58
C LEU A 180 -20.72 -1.86 -14.85
N ASP A 181 -21.72 -0.99 -14.83
CA ASP A 181 -22.53 -0.67 -16.02
C ASP A 181 -21.68 -0.08 -17.15
N LYS A 182 -20.66 0.71 -16.79
CA LYS A 182 -19.69 1.25 -17.76
C LYS A 182 -18.77 0.15 -18.32
N LEU A 183 -18.40 -0.82 -17.50
CA LEU A 183 -17.59 -1.97 -17.92
C LEU A 183 -18.36 -2.96 -18.81
N ALA A 184 -19.67 -3.11 -18.62
CA ALA A 184 -20.50 -4.06 -19.38
C ALA A 184 -20.49 -3.81 -20.89
N LYS A 185 -20.24 -2.57 -21.33
CA LYS A 185 -20.15 -2.19 -22.75
C LYS A 185 -18.73 -2.29 -23.33
N ALA A 186 -17.72 -2.60 -22.51
CA ALA A 186 -16.34 -2.65 -22.94
C ALA A 186 -16.01 -3.96 -23.66
N LYS A 187 -15.35 -3.86 -24.83
CA LYS A 187 -14.85 -5.03 -25.57
C LYS A 187 -13.53 -5.58 -25.00
N TYR A 188 -12.73 -4.71 -24.39
CA TYR A 188 -11.46 -5.02 -23.76
C TYR A 188 -11.39 -4.31 -22.41
N ILE A 189 -10.89 -5.01 -21.38
CA ILE A 189 -10.76 -4.48 -20.02
C ILE A 189 -9.30 -4.59 -19.60
N THR A 190 -8.71 -3.48 -19.19
CA THR A 190 -7.40 -3.42 -18.57
C THR A 190 -7.56 -3.04 -17.11
N LYS A 191 -6.94 -3.80 -16.21
CA LYS A 191 -6.89 -3.50 -14.78
C LYS A 191 -5.46 -3.15 -14.40
N MET A 192 -5.28 -2.02 -13.75
CA MET A 192 -4.02 -1.59 -13.15
C MET A 192 -4.25 -1.37 -11.66
N ASP A 193 -3.24 -1.67 -10.86
CA ASP A 193 -3.27 -1.46 -9.40
C ASP A 193 -2.06 -0.60 -9.01
N CYS A 194 -2.28 0.36 -8.14
CA CYS A 194 -1.23 1.27 -7.68
C CYS A 194 -0.45 0.60 -6.55
N MET A 195 0.86 0.43 -6.74
CA MET A 195 1.72 -0.07 -5.67
C MET A 195 1.77 0.94 -4.52
N LYS A 196 1.31 0.54 -3.32
CA LYS A 196 1.27 1.40 -2.12
C LYS A 196 0.60 2.76 -2.39
N GLY A 197 -0.54 2.76 -3.08
CA GLY A 197 -1.19 4.00 -3.56
C GLY A 197 -1.46 5.07 -2.50
N PHE A 198 -1.67 4.69 -1.23
CA PHE A 198 -1.83 5.67 -0.15
C PHE A 198 -0.55 6.45 0.15
N ASP A 199 0.59 5.77 0.15
CA ASP A 199 1.91 6.33 0.45
C ASP A 199 2.40 7.29 -0.66
N GLN A 200 1.76 7.28 -1.83
CA GLN A 200 2.04 8.20 -2.94
C GLN A 200 1.38 9.58 -2.76
N ASN A 201 0.44 9.71 -1.82
CA ASN A 201 -0.19 10.98 -1.51
C ASN A 201 0.75 11.81 -0.63
N GLY A 202 1.10 13.00 -1.09
CA GLY A 202 1.80 13.94 -0.23
C GLY A 202 0.94 14.41 0.92
N VAL A 203 1.58 14.87 1.99
CA VAL A 203 0.91 15.49 3.13
C VAL A 203 1.45 16.92 3.24
N LYS A 204 0.58 17.91 3.51
CA LYS A 204 1.05 19.28 3.74
C LYS A 204 1.86 19.37 5.04
N PRO A 205 2.87 20.26 5.13
CA PRO A 205 3.72 20.39 6.33
C PRO A 205 2.94 20.55 7.64
N ASN A 206 1.85 21.33 7.63
CA ASN A 206 1.00 21.55 8.80
C ASN A 206 0.30 20.28 9.32
N SER A 207 0.09 19.29 8.45
CA SER A 207 -0.56 18.02 8.79
C SER A 207 0.44 16.90 9.05
N MET A 208 1.70 17.03 8.63
CA MET A 208 2.75 16.03 8.90
C MET A 208 2.94 15.82 10.41
N LYS A 209 2.91 16.90 11.21
CA LYS A 209 3.00 16.86 12.67
C LYS A 209 1.87 16.08 13.37
N LEU A 210 0.77 15.81 12.66
CA LEU A 210 -0.37 15.04 13.19
C LEU A 210 -0.21 13.53 12.94
N LEU A 211 0.67 13.15 12.00
CA LEU A 211 0.89 11.76 11.56
C LEU A 211 2.17 11.16 12.14
N ILE A 212 2.69 11.73 13.22
CA ILE A 212 3.88 11.25 13.90
C ILE A 212 3.62 9.85 14.45
N ILE A 213 4.49 8.91 14.10
CA ILE A 213 4.47 7.55 14.62
C ILE A 213 5.50 7.38 15.74
N ILE A 214 5.21 6.51 16.70
CA ILE A 214 6.13 6.19 17.81
C ILE A 214 6.31 4.68 17.94
N CYS A 215 7.56 4.26 18.09
CA CYS A 215 7.92 2.86 18.30
C CYS A 215 9.04 2.74 19.36
N HIS A 216 9.55 1.53 19.59
CA HIS A 216 10.63 1.29 20.55
C HIS A 216 11.97 1.93 20.16
N MET A 217 12.11 2.36 18.90
CA MET A 217 13.29 3.10 18.42
C MET A 217 13.21 4.60 18.75
N GLY A 218 12.06 5.06 19.24
CA GLY A 218 11.78 6.48 19.46
C GLY A 218 10.72 7.02 18.50
N ILE A 219 10.70 8.36 18.43
CA ILE A 219 9.90 9.20 17.53
C ILE A 219 10.79 9.59 16.34
#